data_AF-A0A7S3W2F3-F1
#
_entry.id   AF-A0A7S3W2F3-F1
#
_cell.length_a   1.000
_cell.length_b   1.000
_cell.length_c   1.000
_cell.angle_alpha   90.00
_cell.angle_beta   90.00
_cell.angle_gamma   90.00
#
_symmetry.space_group_name_H-M   'P 1'
#
loop_
_entity.id
_entity.type
_entity.pdbx_description
1 polymer ?
#
loop_
_entity_poly.entity_id
_entity_poly.type
_entity_poly.pdbx_seq_one_letter_code
_entity_poly.pdbx_strand_id
1 'polypeptide(L)'
;DMEEKKEEEEEDEETEPPTVELTEEEQEQWFRPPGGTPDLTSMAMSQSFTSFTIPKKGEGFDEIRYEWQKEAKSNSYLSKWVLGKKITSRIEDLQPGTWFQEKQKEWSKTFAEWQTKQKAFKAQAPKKAEPKEGEEAEEEVAKEDVDIFTVQDVSDVGNGEPLFKDFGMEDWALLQLRFELFLMTVAYKKDVDDEERVGIHESHIAFYYTKYLRKQLTPKYFGVTTNTELCDMVKDTATIASDPQVLQLKLEDEPETLDQFVKMAEESRRERQRRIDAGD
;
A
#
# COMPACT_ATOMS: atom_id res chain seq x y z
N ASP A 1 65.99 68.81 -28.97
CA ASP A 1 65.36 67.83 -28.07
C ASP A 1 63.98 67.50 -28.55
N MET A 2 63.85 66.30 -29.13
CA MET A 2 62.58 65.61 -29.36
C MET A 2 62.23 64.92 -28.04
N GLU A 3 61.05 65.20 -27.50
CA GLU A 3 60.47 64.42 -26.41
C GLU A 3 59.12 63.90 -26.93
N GLU A 4 59.16 62.71 -27.55
CA GLU A 4 57.97 61.95 -27.94
C GLU A 4 57.32 61.37 -26.69
N LYS A 5 56.08 61.79 -26.45
CA LYS A 5 55.20 61.24 -25.42
C LYS A 5 54.55 59.98 -25.99
N LYS A 6 54.96 58.82 -25.48
CA LYS A 6 54.38 57.51 -25.82
C LYS A 6 52.99 57.41 -25.18
N GLU A 7 51.94 57.39 -26.01
CA GLU A 7 50.60 56.95 -25.61
C GLU A 7 50.61 55.41 -25.57
N GLU A 8 50.29 54.84 -24.42
CA GLU A 8 49.99 53.41 -24.28
C GLU A 8 48.54 53.20 -24.75
N GLU A 9 48.38 52.49 -25.86
CA GLU A 9 47.09 51.91 -26.27
C GLU A 9 46.77 50.77 -25.29
N GLU A 10 45.66 50.87 -24.54
CA GLU A 10 45.03 49.73 -23.89
C GLU A 10 44.48 48.81 -25.00
N GLU A 11 45.11 47.66 -25.19
CA GLU A 11 44.53 46.53 -25.92
C GLU A 11 43.32 46.01 -25.12
N ASP A 12 42.13 46.25 -25.65
CA ASP A 12 40.90 45.56 -25.25
C ASP A 12 41.09 44.07 -25.60
N GLU A 13 41.49 43.26 -24.60
CA GLU A 13 41.46 41.80 -24.73
C GLU A 13 39.98 41.35 -24.82
N GLU A 14 39.51 41.10 -26.05
CA GLU A 14 38.30 40.32 -26.31
C GLU A 14 38.50 38.90 -25.75
N THR A 15 38.23 38.74 -24.45
CA THR A 15 38.14 37.42 -23.82
C THR A 15 36.96 36.68 -24.44
N GLU A 16 37.26 35.59 -25.17
CA GLU A 16 36.23 34.67 -25.65
C GLU A 16 35.32 34.28 -24.47
N PRO A 17 33.98 34.34 -24.61
CA PRO A 17 33.09 34.04 -23.51
C PRO A 17 33.40 32.63 -23.00
N PRO A 18 33.47 32.41 -21.67
CA PRO A 18 33.86 31.14 -21.11
C PRO A 18 32.97 30.02 -21.64
N THR A 19 33.59 28.99 -22.19
CA THR A 19 32.89 27.80 -22.67
C THR A 19 32.26 27.11 -21.47
N VAL A 20 30.94 27.20 -21.33
CA VAL A 20 30.20 26.52 -20.27
C VAL A 20 30.08 25.05 -20.66
N GLU A 21 30.88 24.20 -20.03
CA GLU A 21 30.72 22.74 -20.13
C GLU A 21 29.69 22.29 -19.10
N LEU A 22 28.65 21.60 -19.58
CA LEU A 22 27.64 20.99 -18.70
C LEU A 22 28.26 19.84 -17.92
N THR A 23 28.00 19.80 -16.62
CA THR A 23 28.30 18.65 -15.77
C THR A 23 27.55 17.40 -16.24
N GLU A 24 28.00 16.20 -15.85
CA GLU A 24 27.30 14.94 -16.18
C GLU A 24 25.83 14.97 -15.73
N GLU A 25 25.55 15.53 -14.55
CA GLU A 25 24.18 15.70 -14.02
C GLU A 25 23.33 16.64 -14.90
N GLU A 26 23.90 17.75 -15.39
CA GLU A 26 23.20 18.69 -16.27
C GLU A 26 22.95 18.11 -17.67
N GLN A 27 23.84 17.25 -18.16
CA GLN A 27 23.65 16.55 -19.45
C GLN A 27 22.49 15.54 -19.39
N GLU A 28 22.19 14.99 -18.21
CA GLU A 28 21.05 14.10 -18.01
C GLU A 28 19.72 14.88 -17.82
N GLN A 29 19.78 16.20 -17.59
CA GLN A 29 18.61 17.03 -17.33
C GLN A 29 17.97 17.57 -18.62
N TRP A 30 17.04 16.79 -19.17
CA TRP A 30 16.31 17.16 -20.41
C TRP A 30 15.18 18.18 -20.20
N PHE A 31 14.63 18.26 -18.99
CA PHE A 31 13.51 19.12 -18.66
C PHE A 31 13.94 20.16 -17.63
N ARG A 32 13.43 21.38 -17.79
CA ARG A 32 13.57 22.40 -16.75
C ARG A 32 13.04 21.83 -15.43
N PRO A 33 13.78 21.97 -14.30
CA PRO A 33 13.27 21.58 -13.00
C PRO A 33 11.94 22.31 -12.74
N PRO A 34 10.92 21.64 -12.20
CA PRO A 34 9.65 22.28 -11.91
C PRO A 34 9.88 23.52 -11.04
N GLY A 35 9.41 24.68 -11.49
CA GLY A 35 9.39 25.88 -10.65
C GLY A 35 8.40 25.72 -9.49
N GLY A 36 8.39 26.68 -8.56
CA GLY A 36 7.50 26.64 -7.39
C GLY A 36 5.99 26.63 -7.71
N THR A 37 5.59 27.02 -8.93
CA THR A 37 4.19 27.07 -9.36
C THR A 37 4.01 26.24 -10.64
N PRO A 38 3.21 25.16 -10.62
CA PRO A 38 2.91 24.38 -11.82
C PRO A 38 1.88 25.09 -12.72
N ASP A 39 1.94 24.80 -14.03
CA ASP A 39 1.02 25.39 -15.03
C ASP A 39 -0.42 24.84 -14.91
N LEU A 40 -0.56 23.61 -14.45
CA LEU A 40 -1.84 22.96 -14.20
C LEU A 40 -2.03 22.73 -12.70
N THR A 41 -3.28 22.86 -12.24
CA THR A 41 -3.65 22.40 -10.90
C THR A 41 -3.45 20.88 -10.82
N SER A 42 -3.22 20.35 -9.61
CA SER A 42 -3.09 18.91 -9.40
C SER A 42 -4.32 18.14 -9.91
N MET A 43 -5.51 18.73 -9.80
CA MET A 43 -6.76 18.15 -10.31
C MET A 43 -6.78 18.11 -11.84
N ALA A 44 -6.47 19.22 -12.52
CA ALA A 44 -6.43 19.28 -13.98
C ALA A 44 -5.37 18.34 -14.57
N MET A 45 -4.19 18.27 -13.95
CA MET A 45 -3.14 17.32 -14.32
C MET A 45 -3.63 15.87 -14.17
N SER A 46 -4.20 15.52 -13.01
CA SER A 46 -4.69 14.15 -12.73
C SER A 46 -5.80 13.69 -13.67
N GLN A 47 -6.62 14.61 -14.20
CA GLN A 47 -7.70 14.31 -15.14
C GLN A 47 -7.25 14.15 -16.60
N SER A 48 -6.09 14.69 -16.97
CA SER A 48 -5.70 14.82 -18.37
C SER A 48 -4.44 14.04 -18.76
N PHE A 49 -3.56 13.73 -17.80
CA PHE A 49 -2.24 13.15 -18.10
C PHE A 49 -2.30 11.80 -18.84
N THR A 50 -3.37 11.02 -18.65
CA THR A 50 -3.58 9.74 -19.34
C THR A 50 -3.85 9.91 -20.83
N SER A 51 -4.31 11.08 -21.25
CA SER A 51 -4.57 11.43 -22.65
C SER A 51 -3.37 12.06 -23.34
N PHE A 52 -2.25 12.26 -22.64
CA PHE A 52 -1.05 12.86 -23.21
C PHE A 52 -0.43 11.90 -24.22
N THR A 53 -0.15 12.41 -25.42
CA THR A 53 0.43 11.64 -26.52
C THR A 53 1.47 12.47 -27.24
N ILE A 54 2.38 11.78 -27.94
CA ILE A 54 3.30 12.43 -28.87
C ILE A 54 2.60 12.56 -30.22
N PRO A 55 2.74 13.71 -30.91
CA PRO A 55 2.17 13.90 -32.24
C PRO A 55 2.48 12.74 -33.19
N LYS A 56 1.48 12.33 -33.96
CA LYS A 56 1.59 11.26 -34.96
C LYS A 56 1.38 11.83 -36.36
N LYS A 57 2.06 11.26 -37.35
CA LYS A 57 1.95 11.70 -38.76
C LYS A 57 0.50 11.69 -39.29
N GLY A 58 -0.35 10.80 -38.76
CA GLY A 58 -1.77 10.71 -39.13
C GLY A 58 -2.65 11.85 -38.61
N GLU A 59 -2.14 12.74 -37.77
CA GLU A 59 -2.89 13.83 -37.15
C GLU A 59 -2.89 15.12 -37.98
N GLY A 60 -2.21 15.13 -39.14
CA GLY A 60 -2.23 16.26 -40.09
C GLY A 60 -1.10 17.28 -39.89
N PHE A 61 -0.05 16.95 -39.12
CA PHE A 61 1.15 17.78 -39.02
C PHE A 61 1.99 17.69 -40.30
N ASP A 62 2.46 18.84 -40.80
CA ASP A 62 3.36 18.90 -41.98
C ASP A 62 4.70 18.20 -41.72
N GLU A 63 5.25 18.37 -40.52
CA GLU A 63 6.50 17.74 -40.07
C GLU A 63 6.49 17.54 -38.55
N ILE A 64 7.06 16.42 -38.08
CA ILE A 64 7.29 16.15 -36.66
C ILE A 64 8.81 16.05 -36.45
N ARG A 65 9.37 16.99 -35.68
CA ARG A 65 10.80 17.06 -35.37
C ARG A 65 11.06 16.61 -33.94
N TYR A 66 12.05 15.75 -33.79
CA TYR A 66 12.47 15.15 -32.54
C TYR A 66 13.84 15.71 -32.15
N GLU A 67 13.86 16.93 -31.59
CA GLU A 67 15.09 17.73 -31.39
C GLU A 67 16.03 17.17 -30.33
N TRP A 68 15.49 16.58 -29.27
CA TRP A 68 16.28 16.05 -28.15
C TRP A 68 16.57 14.56 -28.25
N GLN A 69 15.53 13.76 -28.51
CA GLN A 69 15.63 12.30 -28.62
C GLN A 69 14.73 11.79 -29.73
N LYS A 70 15.12 10.67 -30.36
CA LYS A 70 14.36 10.04 -31.45
C LYS A 70 12.99 9.54 -30.98
N GLU A 71 12.06 9.45 -31.92
CA GLU A 71 10.67 9.01 -31.75
C GLU A 71 10.47 7.87 -30.74
N ALA A 72 11.19 6.75 -30.90
CA ALA A 72 11.02 5.59 -30.01
C ALA A 72 11.37 5.90 -28.54
N LYS A 73 12.43 6.67 -28.29
CA LYS A 73 12.84 7.06 -26.94
C LYS A 73 11.85 8.06 -26.34
N SER A 74 11.40 9.04 -27.12
CA SER A 74 10.40 10.01 -26.67
C SER A 74 9.09 9.33 -26.29
N ASN A 75 8.59 8.40 -27.11
CA ASN A 75 7.38 7.64 -26.81
C ASN A 75 7.55 6.81 -25.54
N SER A 76 8.69 6.08 -25.42
CA SER A 76 8.98 5.32 -24.20
C SER A 76 9.05 6.19 -22.95
N TYR A 77 9.64 7.40 -23.06
CA TYR A 77 9.70 8.35 -21.95
C TYR A 77 8.30 8.76 -21.51
N LEU A 78 7.44 9.21 -22.43
CA LEU A 78 6.09 9.64 -22.10
C LEU A 78 5.27 8.49 -21.51
N SER A 79 5.33 7.29 -22.09
CA SER A 79 4.64 6.11 -21.55
C SER A 79 5.10 5.78 -20.13
N LYS A 80 6.41 5.77 -19.86
CA LYS A 80 6.94 5.55 -18.51
C LYS A 80 6.48 6.62 -17.53
N TRP A 81 6.48 7.88 -17.96
CA TRP A 81 6.01 9.00 -17.15
C TRP A 81 4.52 8.88 -16.84
N VAL A 82 3.67 8.53 -17.82
CA VAL A 82 2.24 8.29 -17.63
C VAL A 82 2.02 7.12 -16.67
N LEU A 83 2.71 5.99 -16.83
CA LEU A 83 2.61 4.84 -15.92
C LEU A 83 3.01 5.22 -14.48
N GLY A 84 4.13 5.91 -14.31
CA GLY A 84 4.57 6.41 -13.01
C GLY A 84 3.54 7.36 -12.38
N LYS A 85 2.90 8.22 -13.19
CA LYS A 85 1.81 9.09 -12.73
C LYS A 85 0.53 8.33 -12.42
N LYS A 86 0.16 7.29 -13.16
CA LYS A 86 -0.99 6.43 -12.81
C LYS A 86 -0.83 5.84 -11.42
N ILE A 87 0.36 5.37 -11.07
CA ILE A 87 0.66 4.80 -9.75
C ILE A 87 0.64 5.88 -8.66
N THR A 88 1.28 7.03 -8.92
CA THR A 88 1.49 8.08 -7.91
C THR A 88 0.37 9.12 -7.82
N SER A 89 -0.65 9.04 -8.66
CA SER A 89 -1.83 9.93 -8.63
C SER A 89 -3.07 9.23 -8.08
N ARG A 90 -3.82 9.96 -7.26
CA ARG A 90 -5.13 9.53 -6.74
C ARG A 90 -6.20 9.61 -7.82
N ILE A 91 -7.21 8.75 -7.71
CA ILE A 91 -8.47 8.86 -8.46
C ILE A 91 -9.51 9.43 -7.51
N GLU A 92 -9.77 10.73 -7.64
CA GLU A 92 -10.60 11.47 -6.67
C GLU A 92 -12.08 11.11 -6.74
N ASP A 93 -12.56 10.68 -7.89
CA ASP A 93 -13.96 10.37 -8.17
C ASP A 93 -14.32 8.90 -7.96
N LEU A 94 -13.32 8.00 -7.83
CA LEU A 94 -13.50 6.56 -7.60
C LEU A 94 -14.45 6.26 -6.44
N GLN A 95 -15.50 5.47 -6.66
CA GLN A 95 -16.44 5.07 -5.60
C GLN A 95 -16.39 3.56 -5.37
N PRO A 96 -16.63 3.09 -4.14
CA PRO A 96 -16.71 1.66 -3.88
C PRO A 96 -17.88 1.01 -4.62
N GLY A 97 -17.56 0.03 -5.47
CA GLY A 97 -18.53 -0.71 -6.26
C GLY A 97 -19.45 -1.63 -5.45
N THR A 98 -20.36 -2.31 -6.15
CA THR A 98 -21.34 -3.23 -5.54
C THR A 98 -20.66 -4.39 -4.82
N TRP A 99 -19.63 -4.99 -5.43
CA TRP A 99 -18.84 -6.08 -4.85
C TRP A 99 -18.30 -5.71 -3.45
N PHE A 100 -17.72 -4.52 -3.33
CA PHE A 100 -17.21 -4.02 -2.06
C PHE A 100 -18.32 -3.90 -1.01
N GLN A 101 -19.45 -3.29 -1.37
CA GLN A 101 -20.54 -3.03 -0.44
C GLN A 101 -21.17 -4.34 0.07
N GLU A 102 -21.34 -5.33 -0.80
CA GLU A 102 -21.85 -6.65 -0.45
C GLU A 102 -20.89 -7.39 0.48
N LYS A 103 -19.59 -7.43 0.15
CA LYS A 103 -18.57 -8.09 0.98
C LYS A 103 -18.37 -7.40 2.32
N GLN A 104 -18.39 -6.08 2.37
CA GLN A 104 -18.32 -5.32 3.62
C GLN A 104 -19.53 -5.61 4.52
N LYS A 105 -20.73 -5.72 3.94
CA LYS A 105 -21.96 -6.05 4.68
C LYS A 105 -21.92 -7.48 5.22
N GLU A 106 -21.49 -8.43 4.41
CA GLU A 106 -21.26 -9.82 4.80
C GLU A 106 -20.30 -9.88 6.00
N TRP A 107 -19.15 -9.22 5.88
CA TRP A 107 -18.17 -9.13 6.95
C TRP A 107 -18.72 -8.52 8.23
N SER A 108 -19.39 -7.37 8.16
CA SER A 108 -19.92 -6.70 9.35
C SER A 108 -20.90 -7.59 10.13
N LYS A 109 -21.69 -8.42 9.43
CA LYS A 109 -22.56 -9.41 10.06
C LYS A 109 -21.74 -10.53 10.70
N THR A 110 -20.91 -11.21 9.91
CA THR A 110 -20.14 -12.38 10.36
C THR A 110 -19.17 -12.05 11.50
N PHE A 111 -18.48 -10.90 11.42
CA PHE A 111 -17.57 -10.43 12.46
C PHE A 111 -18.29 -10.19 13.79
N ALA A 112 -19.48 -9.56 13.76
CA ALA A 112 -20.29 -9.36 14.95
C ALA A 112 -20.81 -10.67 15.55
N GLU A 113 -21.15 -11.64 14.68
CA GLU A 113 -21.55 -12.98 15.10
C GLU A 113 -20.40 -13.71 15.82
N TRP A 114 -19.18 -13.68 15.26
CA TRP A 114 -18.02 -14.28 15.93
C TRP A 114 -17.71 -13.62 17.28
N GLN A 115 -17.72 -12.29 17.36
CA GLN A 115 -17.53 -11.59 18.63
C GLN A 115 -18.60 -11.95 19.67
N THR A 116 -19.85 -12.11 19.22
CA THR A 116 -20.96 -12.54 20.09
C THR A 116 -20.78 -13.96 20.58
N LYS A 117 -20.41 -14.90 19.69
CA LYS A 117 -20.12 -16.29 20.03
C LYS A 117 -18.98 -16.40 21.03
N GLN A 118 -17.90 -15.64 20.83
CA GLN A 118 -16.77 -15.63 21.77
C GLN A 118 -17.19 -15.15 23.16
N LYS A 119 -17.96 -14.06 23.24
CA LYS A 119 -18.48 -13.53 24.51
C LYS A 119 -19.41 -14.54 25.21
N ALA A 120 -20.29 -15.19 24.45
CA ALA A 120 -21.19 -16.20 24.97
C ALA A 120 -20.44 -17.43 25.51
N PHE A 121 -19.40 -17.90 24.81
CA PHE A 121 -18.54 -18.99 25.25
C PHE A 121 -17.80 -18.62 26.55
N LYS A 122 -17.15 -17.44 26.58
CA LYS A 122 -16.45 -16.94 27.78
C LYS A 122 -17.37 -16.75 28.99
N ALA A 123 -18.66 -16.45 28.78
CA ALA A 123 -19.63 -16.31 29.85
C ALA A 123 -20.11 -17.66 30.43
N GLN A 124 -20.05 -18.74 29.64
CA GLN A 124 -20.44 -20.10 30.03
C GLN A 124 -19.28 -20.92 30.61
N ALA A 125 -18.04 -20.53 30.33
CA ALA A 125 -16.87 -21.17 30.92
C ALA A 125 -16.91 -21.02 32.46
N PRO A 126 -16.72 -22.11 33.24
CA PRO A 126 -16.60 -21.99 34.69
C PRO A 126 -15.45 -21.02 34.99
N LYS A 127 -15.71 -20.01 35.84
CA LYS A 127 -14.64 -19.12 36.31
C LYS A 127 -13.53 -20.01 36.87
N LYS A 128 -12.37 -20.06 36.19
CA LYS A 128 -11.15 -20.69 36.74
C LYS A 128 -10.99 -20.10 38.14
N ALA A 129 -11.14 -20.95 39.17
CA ALA A 129 -10.80 -20.58 40.53
C ALA A 129 -9.33 -20.16 40.53
N GLU A 130 -8.99 -19.09 41.27
CA GLU A 130 -7.60 -18.70 41.47
C GLU A 130 -6.79 -19.94 41.87
N PRO A 131 -5.63 -20.21 41.24
CA PRO A 131 -4.80 -21.31 41.65
C PRO A 131 -4.37 -21.04 43.10
N LYS A 132 -4.77 -21.94 44.01
CA LYS A 132 -4.14 -21.98 45.33
C LYS A 132 -2.68 -22.32 45.11
N GLU A 133 -1.78 -21.48 45.63
CA GLU A 133 -0.33 -21.76 45.68
C GLU A 133 -0.09 -23.20 46.14
N GLY A 134 0.43 -24.05 45.26
CA GLY A 134 0.96 -25.36 45.63
C GLY A 134 0.49 -26.57 44.82
N GLU A 135 -0.44 -26.45 43.87
CA GLU A 135 -0.67 -27.52 42.88
C GLU A 135 0.13 -27.20 41.63
N GLU A 136 1.15 -28.03 41.35
CA GLU A 136 1.77 -28.11 40.03
C GLU A 136 0.63 -28.27 39.01
N ALA A 137 0.36 -27.21 38.26
CA ALA A 137 -0.46 -27.30 37.08
C ALA A 137 0.23 -28.30 36.17
N GLU A 138 -0.31 -29.52 36.06
CA GLU A 138 -0.13 -30.30 34.85
C GLU A 138 -0.46 -29.33 33.71
N GLU A 139 0.58 -28.91 33.00
CA GLU A 139 0.45 -28.18 31.75
C GLU A 139 -0.63 -28.90 30.94
N GLU A 140 -1.68 -28.19 30.52
CA GLU A 140 -2.59 -28.66 29.47
C GLU A 140 -1.79 -28.73 28.15
N VAL A 141 -0.84 -29.65 28.06
CA VAL A 141 -0.20 -30.11 26.84
C VAL A 141 -1.23 -31.01 26.15
N ALA A 142 -2.22 -30.43 25.46
CA ALA A 142 -2.99 -31.05 24.37
C ALA A 142 -4.23 -30.23 23.94
N LYS A 143 -4.03 -29.03 23.36
CA LYS A 143 -5.00 -28.45 22.40
C LYS A 143 -4.33 -27.78 21.20
N GLU A 144 -3.02 -27.93 21.03
CA GLU A 144 -2.29 -27.38 19.87
C GLU A 144 -2.38 -28.25 18.61
N ASP A 145 -2.90 -29.48 18.71
CA ASP A 145 -2.98 -30.43 17.59
C ASP A 145 -4.14 -30.20 16.61
N VAL A 146 -4.98 -29.18 16.82
CA VAL A 146 -6.02 -28.84 15.85
C VAL A 146 -5.36 -28.11 14.68
N ASP A 147 -5.24 -28.80 13.55
CA ASP A 147 -4.87 -28.21 12.27
C ASP A 147 -5.92 -27.17 11.85
N ILE A 148 -5.57 -25.90 12.08
CA ILE A 148 -6.40 -24.71 11.91
C ILE A 148 -7.04 -24.65 10.52
N PHE A 149 -6.30 -25.05 9.48
CA PHE A 149 -6.77 -24.90 8.10
C PHE A 149 -7.78 -25.98 7.71
N THR A 150 -7.77 -27.14 8.38
CA THR A 150 -8.74 -28.23 8.18
C THR A 150 -10.08 -28.02 8.89
N VAL A 151 -10.17 -27.05 9.80
CA VAL A 151 -11.40 -26.72 10.52
C VAL A 151 -12.51 -26.31 9.54
N GLN A 152 -13.66 -26.99 9.60
CA GLN A 152 -14.80 -26.71 8.72
C GLN A 152 -15.71 -25.59 9.25
N ASP A 153 -15.92 -25.53 10.57
CA ASP A 153 -16.67 -24.46 11.24
C ASP A 153 -15.79 -23.79 12.29
N VAL A 154 -15.35 -22.56 12.01
CA VAL A 154 -14.51 -21.80 12.95
C VAL A 154 -15.24 -21.40 14.23
N SER A 155 -16.57 -21.54 14.27
CA SER A 155 -17.39 -21.25 15.45
C SER A 155 -17.57 -22.42 16.40
N ASP A 156 -17.26 -23.64 15.96
CA ASP A 156 -17.35 -24.86 16.77
C ASP A 156 -16.31 -25.88 16.28
N VAL A 157 -15.14 -25.86 16.90
CA VAL A 157 -14.07 -26.85 16.66
C VAL A 157 -14.29 -28.13 17.48
N GLY A 158 -15.43 -28.25 18.17
CA GLY A 158 -15.79 -29.35 19.05
C GLY A 158 -16.30 -28.84 20.40
N ASN A 159 -17.34 -29.48 20.94
CA ASN A 159 -17.96 -29.15 22.22
C ASN A 159 -18.44 -27.67 22.35
N GLY A 160 -18.78 -27.01 21.24
CA GLY A 160 -19.20 -25.60 21.23
C GLY A 160 -18.07 -24.60 21.42
N GLU A 161 -16.82 -25.04 21.27
CA GLU A 161 -15.62 -24.21 21.42
C GLU A 161 -15.29 -23.51 20.11
N PRO A 162 -15.32 -22.16 20.01
CA PRO A 162 -14.93 -21.48 18.79
C PRO A 162 -13.40 -21.45 18.64
N LEU A 163 -12.91 -21.49 17.40
CA LEU A 163 -11.48 -21.39 17.08
C LEU A 163 -10.84 -20.10 17.64
N PHE A 164 -11.61 -19.01 17.65
CA PHE A 164 -11.23 -17.70 18.16
C PHE A 164 -11.52 -17.52 19.68
N LYS A 165 -11.70 -18.60 20.45
CA LYS A 165 -12.01 -18.50 21.90
C LYS A 165 -11.00 -17.64 22.67
N ASP A 166 -9.72 -17.68 22.27
CA ASP A 166 -8.63 -17.04 23.01
C ASP A 166 -8.29 -15.65 22.47
N PHE A 167 -8.98 -15.18 21.42
CA PHE A 167 -8.73 -13.85 20.86
C PHE A 167 -8.88 -12.76 21.93
N GLY A 168 -7.83 -11.97 22.09
CA GLY A 168 -7.83 -10.69 22.77
C GLY A 168 -8.34 -9.57 21.87
N MET A 169 -8.35 -8.34 22.40
CA MET A 169 -8.71 -7.15 21.61
C MET A 169 -7.76 -6.93 20.44
N GLU A 170 -6.46 -7.25 20.63
CA GLU A 170 -5.44 -7.18 19.59
C GLU A 170 -5.71 -8.15 18.45
N ASP A 171 -6.05 -9.42 18.75
CA ASP A 171 -6.36 -10.42 17.73
C ASP A 171 -7.57 -10.00 16.88
N TRP A 172 -8.60 -9.45 17.52
CA TRP A 172 -9.76 -8.89 16.80
C TRP A 172 -9.38 -7.69 15.92
N ALA A 173 -8.49 -6.81 16.39
CA ALA A 173 -8.02 -5.68 15.62
C ALA A 173 -7.19 -6.13 14.41
N LEU A 174 -6.32 -7.13 14.58
CA LEU A 174 -5.52 -7.68 13.49
C LEU A 174 -6.37 -8.49 12.50
N LEU A 175 -7.38 -9.22 12.95
CA LEU A 175 -8.37 -9.87 12.08
C LEU A 175 -9.11 -8.83 11.23
N GLN A 176 -9.58 -7.74 11.84
CA GLN A 176 -10.23 -6.63 11.14
C GLN A 176 -9.27 -6.00 10.11
N LEU A 177 -8.02 -5.75 10.49
CA LEU A 177 -7.01 -5.16 9.60
C LEU A 177 -6.74 -6.06 8.38
N ARG A 178 -6.59 -7.39 8.58
CA ARG A 178 -6.42 -8.35 7.47
C ARG A 178 -7.55 -8.21 6.44
N PHE A 179 -8.79 -8.30 6.91
CA PHE A 179 -9.94 -8.23 6.03
C PHE A 179 -10.05 -6.87 5.32
N GLU A 180 -9.80 -5.78 6.03
CA GLU A 180 -9.92 -4.43 5.47
C GLU A 180 -8.88 -4.14 4.38
N LEU A 181 -7.62 -4.56 4.58
CA LEU A 181 -6.58 -4.43 3.56
C LEU A 181 -6.91 -5.30 2.34
N PHE A 182 -7.32 -6.56 2.56
CA PHE A 182 -7.81 -7.42 1.49
C PHE A 182 -8.94 -6.77 0.70
N LEU A 183 -10.02 -6.38 1.38
CA LEU A 183 -11.24 -5.88 0.77
C LEU A 183 -10.97 -4.60 -0.03
N MET A 184 -10.22 -3.66 0.55
CA MET A 184 -9.87 -2.41 -0.12
C MET A 184 -9.01 -2.65 -1.36
N THR A 185 -7.99 -3.51 -1.28
CA THR A 185 -7.09 -3.75 -2.41
C THR A 185 -7.79 -4.46 -3.57
N VAL A 186 -8.63 -5.46 -3.28
CA VAL A 186 -9.42 -6.14 -4.32
C VAL A 186 -10.46 -5.19 -4.92
N ALA A 187 -11.18 -4.43 -4.09
CA ALA A 187 -12.18 -3.48 -4.56
C ALA A 187 -11.56 -2.40 -5.44
N TYR A 188 -10.42 -1.83 -5.02
CA TYR A 188 -9.68 -0.84 -5.80
C TYR A 188 -9.37 -1.37 -7.20
N LYS A 189 -8.83 -2.59 -7.33
CA LYS A 189 -8.52 -3.17 -8.63
C LYS A 189 -9.78 -3.34 -9.50
N LYS A 190 -10.88 -3.82 -8.92
CA LYS A 190 -12.15 -4.01 -9.65
C LYS A 190 -12.80 -2.69 -10.07
N ASP A 191 -12.76 -1.67 -9.22
CA ASP A 191 -13.44 -0.38 -9.48
C ASP A 191 -12.61 0.53 -10.40
N VAL A 192 -11.28 0.42 -10.36
CA VAL A 192 -10.38 1.18 -11.22
C VAL A 192 -10.39 0.66 -12.66
N ASP A 193 -10.49 -0.66 -12.83
CA ASP A 193 -10.57 -1.33 -14.13
C ASP A 193 -9.48 -0.87 -15.14
N ASP A 194 -8.25 -0.70 -14.63
CA ASP A 194 -7.07 -0.28 -15.40
C ASP A 194 -5.89 -1.19 -15.01
N GLU A 195 -5.50 -2.10 -15.92
CA GLU A 195 -4.41 -3.07 -15.69
C GLU A 195 -3.06 -2.38 -15.42
N GLU A 196 -2.87 -1.15 -15.89
CA GLU A 196 -1.65 -0.37 -15.62
C GLU A 196 -1.61 0.18 -14.19
N ARG A 197 -2.75 0.19 -13.48
CA ARG A 197 -2.84 0.54 -12.06
C ARG A 197 -2.73 -0.71 -11.19
N VAL A 198 -1.49 -1.21 -11.11
CA VAL A 198 -1.14 -2.47 -10.44
C VAL A 198 -1.47 -2.54 -8.94
N GLY A 199 -1.68 -1.40 -8.27
CA GLY A 199 -2.06 -1.33 -6.86
C GLY A 199 -2.21 0.09 -6.33
N ILE A 200 -2.38 0.20 -5.01
CA ILE A 200 -2.47 1.48 -4.29
C ILE A 200 -1.07 1.86 -3.82
N HIS A 201 -0.54 2.99 -4.29
CA HIS A 201 0.74 3.50 -3.81
C HIS A 201 0.71 3.82 -2.30
N GLU A 202 1.81 3.56 -1.58
CA GLU A 202 1.87 3.64 -0.12
C GLU A 202 1.41 5.00 0.44
N SER A 203 1.73 6.10 -0.25
CA SER A 203 1.37 7.47 0.14
C SER A 203 -0.14 7.76 0.03
N HIS A 204 -0.90 6.88 -0.62
CA HIS A 204 -2.34 7.02 -0.85
C HIS A 204 -3.17 5.97 -0.13
N ILE A 205 -2.57 5.06 0.62
CA ILE A 205 -3.29 4.02 1.38
C ILE A 205 -4.33 4.66 2.31
N ALA A 206 -3.95 5.67 3.10
CA ALA A 206 -4.87 6.34 4.02
C ALA A 206 -6.05 7.02 3.29
N PHE A 207 -5.81 7.56 2.09
CA PHE A 207 -6.85 8.15 1.25
C PHE A 207 -7.86 7.10 0.80
N TYR A 208 -7.40 6.00 0.21
CA TYR A 208 -8.30 4.95 -0.28
C TYR A 208 -8.97 4.19 0.87
N TYR A 209 -8.27 3.99 1.99
CA TYR A 209 -8.86 3.39 3.18
C TYR A 209 -10.04 4.24 3.70
N THR A 210 -9.89 5.57 3.72
CA THR A 210 -10.99 6.48 4.04
C THR A 210 -12.10 6.45 2.99
N LYS A 211 -11.74 6.39 1.70
CA LYS A 211 -12.69 6.36 0.57
C LYS A 211 -13.60 5.13 0.64
N TYR A 212 -13.01 3.96 0.85
CA TYR A 212 -13.69 2.67 0.85
C TYR A 212 -14.36 2.38 2.19
N LEU A 213 -13.59 2.42 3.28
CA LEU A 213 -14.05 1.92 4.58
C LEU A 213 -14.65 3.00 5.48
N ARG A 214 -14.56 4.28 5.09
CA ARG A 214 -15.02 5.44 5.89
C ARG A 214 -14.40 5.48 7.29
N LYS A 215 -13.17 4.98 7.40
CA LYS A 215 -12.36 4.94 8.62
C LYS A 215 -11.00 5.59 8.35
N GLN A 216 -10.30 6.00 9.40
CA GLN A 216 -8.90 6.41 9.29
C GLN A 216 -7.97 5.24 9.60
N LEU A 217 -6.96 5.03 8.75
CA LEU A 217 -5.89 4.08 9.03
C LEU A 217 -4.71 4.84 9.65
N THR A 218 -4.44 4.58 10.92
CA THR A 218 -3.35 5.22 11.66
C THR A 218 -2.43 4.14 12.23
N PRO A 219 -1.21 3.97 11.70
CA PRO A 219 -0.24 2.99 12.19
C PRO A 219 -0.02 3.04 13.71
N LYS A 220 -0.03 4.25 14.29
CA LYS A 220 0.14 4.46 15.74
C LYS A 220 -0.90 3.76 16.61
N TYR A 221 -2.11 3.49 16.10
CA TYR A 221 -3.12 2.73 16.85
C TYR A 221 -2.75 1.25 17.03
N PHE A 222 -1.81 0.76 16.23
CA PHE A 222 -1.22 -0.58 16.34
C PHE A 222 0.18 -0.56 16.96
N GLY A 223 0.61 0.59 17.50
CA GLY A 223 1.94 0.74 18.12
C GLY A 223 3.11 0.90 17.14
N VAL A 224 2.83 1.09 15.84
CA VAL A 224 3.85 1.24 14.78
C VAL A 224 3.77 2.60 14.09
N THR A 225 4.74 2.94 13.24
CA THR A 225 4.88 4.29 12.67
C THR A 225 4.74 4.36 11.16
N THR A 226 5.05 3.28 10.44
CA THR A 226 5.00 3.23 8.97
C THR A 226 3.92 2.28 8.46
N ASN A 227 3.52 2.46 7.20
CA ASN A 227 2.59 1.53 6.53
C ASN A 227 3.22 0.14 6.34
N THR A 228 4.53 0.08 6.14
CA THR A 228 5.28 -1.17 6.04
C THR A 228 5.21 -1.96 7.36
N GLU A 229 5.56 -1.33 8.48
CA GLU A 229 5.47 -1.95 9.81
C GLU A 229 4.03 -2.40 10.13
N LEU A 230 3.03 -1.62 9.70
CA LEU A 230 1.62 -1.99 9.86
C LEU A 230 1.25 -3.24 9.03
N CYS A 231 1.72 -3.33 7.79
CA CYS A 231 1.52 -4.52 6.97
C CYS A 231 2.26 -5.74 7.53
N ASP A 232 3.43 -5.56 8.16
CA ASP A 232 4.21 -6.64 8.75
C ASP A 232 3.45 -7.37 9.89
N MET A 233 2.55 -6.67 10.59
CA MET A 233 1.67 -7.28 11.59
C MET A 233 0.64 -8.27 11.00
N VAL A 234 0.39 -8.17 9.69
CA VAL A 234 -0.52 -8.99 8.90
C VAL A 234 0.17 -9.47 7.61
N LYS A 235 1.46 -9.81 7.71
CA LYS A 235 2.36 -10.16 6.60
C LYS A 235 1.89 -11.33 5.76
N ASP A 236 0.99 -12.17 6.29
CA ASP A 236 0.32 -13.27 5.61
C ASP A 236 -0.78 -12.79 4.64
N THR A 237 -1.25 -11.56 4.80
CA THR A 237 -2.35 -10.97 4.02
C THR A 237 -1.87 -9.91 3.04
N ALA A 238 -1.05 -8.96 3.49
CA ALA A 238 -0.65 -7.81 2.67
C ALA A 238 0.80 -7.39 2.93
N THR A 239 1.39 -6.72 1.94
CA THR A 239 2.74 -6.14 2.00
C THR A 239 2.81 -4.89 1.14
N ILE A 240 3.80 -4.04 1.39
CA ILE A 240 4.19 -2.97 0.47
C ILE A 240 5.31 -3.52 -0.43
N ALA A 241 5.08 -3.56 -1.75
CA ALA A 241 6.11 -3.89 -2.72
C ALA A 241 7.17 -2.78 -2.78
N SER A 242 8.38 -3.07 -3.25
CA SER A 242 9.46 -2.06 -3.34
C SER A 242 9.47 -1.29 -4.66
N ASP A 243 9.05 -1.93 -5.76
CA ASP A 243 9.00 -1.31 -7.08
C ASP A 243 7.85 -1.87 -7.93
N PRO A 244 6.77 -1.10 -8.15
CA PRO A 244 6.48 0.19 -7.50
C PRO A 244 6.10 0.01 -6.02
N GLN A 245 6.19 1.09 -5.22
CA GLN A 245 5.81 1.10 -3.79
C GLN A 245 4.29 1.02 -3.57
N VAL A 246 3.70 -0.14 -3.86
CA VAL A 246 2.25 -0.37 -3.83
C VAL A 246 1.86 -1.44 -2.82
N LEU A 247 0.68 -1.28 -2.25
CA LEU A 247 0.03 -2.30 -1.43
C LEU A 247 -0.36 -3.50 -2.30
N GLN A 248 0.17 -4.67 -1.94
CA GLN A 248 -0.05 -5.93 -2.62
C GLN A 248 -0.56 -6.99 -1.64
N LEU A 249 -1.49 -7.84 -2.10
CA LEU A 249 -1.96 -9.00 -1.34
C LEU A 249 -1.01 -10.17 -1.52
N LYS A 250 -0.80 -10.94 -0.46
CA LYS A 250 -0.04 -12.20 -0.50
C LYS A 250 -0.92 -13.43 -0.72
N LEU A 251 -2.24 -13.28 -0.63
CA LEU A 251 -3.17 -14.34 -0.97
C LEU A 251 -3.08 -14.61 -2.47
N GLU A 252 -2.89 -15.89 -2.84
CA GLU A 252 -2.85 -16.31 -4.24
C GLU A 252 -4.21 -16.10 -4.92
N ASP A 253 -5.29 -16.38 -4.17
CA ASP A 253 -6.67 -16.26 -4.62
C ASP A 253 -7.54 -15.47 -3.62
N GLU A 254 -8.68 -14.96 -4.10
CA GLU A 254 -9.72 -14.41 -3.22
C GLU A 254 -10.24 -15.52 -2.29
N PRO A 255 -10.28 -15.31 -0.94
CA PRO A 255 -10.81 -16.30 -0.02
C PRO A 255 -12.21 -16.77 -0.35
N GLU A 256 -12.39 -18.09 -0.42
CA GLU A 256 -13.71 -18.70 -0.65
C GLU A 256 -14.70 -18.37 0.48
N THR A 257 -14.18 -18.23 1.71
CA THR A 257 -14.96 -17.97 2.92
C THR A 257 -14.26 -16.95 3.81
N LEU A 258 -15.05 -16.19 4.58
CA LEU A 258 -14.51 -15.24 5.55
C LEU A 258 -13.75 -15.94 6.70
N ASP A 259 -14.08 -17.21 6.95
CA ASP A 259 -13.43 -18.08 7.94
C ASP A 259 -11.92 -18.19 7.72
N GLN A 260 -11.44 -18.07 6.48
CA GLN A 260 -10.01 -18.07 6.18
C GLN A 260 -9.26 -16.96 6.93
N PHE A 261 -9.86 -15.79 7.11
CA PHE A 261 -9.22 -14.70 7.87
C PHE A 261 -9.09 -15.05 9.36
N VAL A 262 -10.09 -15.73 9.94
CA VAL A 262 -10.03 -16.22 11.33
C VAL A 262 -8.92 -17.25 11.47
N LYS A 263 -8.80 -18.18 10.52
CA LYS A 263 -7.74 -19.20 10.49
C LYS A 263 -6.35 -18.56 10.45
N MET A 264 -6.15 -17.58 9.56
CA MET A 264 -4.89 -16.82 9.46
C MET A 264 -4.58 -16.04 10.73
N ALA A 265 -5.58 -15.43 11.35
CA ALA A 265 -5.43 -14.70 12.60
C ALA A 265 -5.08 -15.62 13.78
N GLU A 266 -5.71 -16.79 13.88
CA GLU A 266 -5.41 -17.78 14.93
C GLU A 266 -4.02 -18.40 14.74
N GLU A 267 -3.60 -18.74 13.51
CA GLU A 267 -2.22 -19.20 13.26
C GLU A 267 -1.20 -18.15 13.70
N SER A 268 -1.42 -16.88 13.34
CA SER A 268 -0.55 -15.78 13.74
C SER A 268 -0.51 -15.58 15.25
N ARG A 269 -1.65 -15.74 15.93
CA ARG A 269 -1.72 -15.68 17.40
C ARG A 269 -0.91 -16.82 18.03
N ARG A 270 -1.08 -18.06 17.55
CA ARG A 270 -0.30 -19.22 18.03
C ARG A 270 1.19 -19.06 17.74
N GLU A 271 1.57 -18.49 16.59
CA GLU A 271 2.97 -18.14 16.30
C GLU A 271 3.52 -17.13 17.31
N ARG A 272 2.77 -16.05 17.61
CA ARG A 272 3.18 -15.07 18.64
C ARG A 272 3.32 -15.71 20.02
N GLN A 273 2.37 -16.56 20.43
CA GLN A 273 2.45 -17.25 21.72
C GLN A 273 3.68 -18.15 21.81
N ARG A 274 3.95 -18.95 20.76
CA ARG A 274 5.16 -19.80 20.68
C ARG A 274 6.46 -19.00 20.80
N ARG A 275 6.52 -17.79 20.23
CA ARG A 275 7.69 -16.90 20.34
C ARG A 275 7.87 -16.38 21.78
N ILE A 276 6.78 -15.95 22.42
CA ILE A 276 6.79 -15.52 23.82
C ILE A 276 7.24 -16.65 24.74
N ASP A 277 6.71 -17.86 24.54
CA ASP A 277 7.07 -19.03 25.35
C ASP A 277 8.53 -19.46 25.13
N ALA A 278 9.09 -19.17 23.95
CA ALA A 278 10.51 -19.33 23.64
C ALA A 278 11.41 -18.17 24.12
N GLY A 279 10.82 -17.08 24.63
CA GLY A 279 11.53 -15.91 25.17
C GLY A 279 12.01 -14.86 24.16
N ASP A 280 11.40 -14.81 22.96
CA ASP A 280 11.58 -13.75 21.93
C ASP A 280 10.62 -12.57 22.18
#